data_AF-A0A9X3GZ84-F1
#
_entry.id   AF-A0A9X3GZ84-F1
#
_cell.length_a   1.000
_cell.length_b   1.000
_cell.length_c   1.000
_cell.angle_alpha   90.00
_cell.angle_beta   90.00
_cell.angle_gamma   90.00
#
_symmetry.space_group_name_H-M   'P 1'
#
loop_
_entity.id
_entity.type
_entity.pdbx_description
1 polymer ?
#
loop_
_entity_poly.entity_id
_entity_poly.type
_entity_poly.pdbx_seq_one_letter_code
_entity_poly.pdbx_strand_id
1 'polypeptide(L)'
;MTKWIVRGVPGDAEAVSPGSVRQLRREAAKARSLAENAFTEDERRSLQDVATSLDREAGAIEAALRLRPTTISHVDRRQQI
;
A
#
# COMPACT_ATOMS: atom_id res chain seq x y z
N MET A 1 3.94 -13.60 40.50
CA MET A 1 3.39 -14.62 39.58
C MET A 1 1.94 -14.29 39.23
N THR A 2 1.67 -13.45 38.22
CA THR A 2 0.35 -13.30 37.55
C THR A 2 0.58 -12.57 36.22
N LYS A 3 0.78 -13.29 35.11
CA LYS A 3 -0.19 -13.63 34.04
C LYS A 3 -0.58 -12.45 33.13
N TRP A 4 0.17 -12.32 32.03
CA TRP A 4 -0.25 -12.16 30.63
C TRP A 4 -1.65 -11.58 30.36
N ILE A 5 -1.66 -10.38 29.76
CA ILE A 5 -2.68 -9.97 28.77
C ILE A 5 -1.94 -9.45 27.54
N VAL A 6 -1.60 -10.37 26.64
CA VAL A 6 -1.37 -10.08 25.22
C VAL A 6 -2.75 -9.86 24.63
N ARG A 7 -3.15 -8.60 24.45
CA ARG A 7 -4.43 -8.23 23.82
C ARG A 7 -4.14 -7.64 22.45
N GLY A 8 -4.20 -8.53 21.46
CA GLY A 8 -4.71 -8.26 20.12
C GLY A 8 -3.98 -7.21 19.30
N VAL A 9 -2.94 -7.64 18.58
CA VAL A 9 -2.71 -7.13 17.23
C VAL A 9 -2.89 -8.32 16.30
N PRO A 10 -3.91 -8.29 15.43
CA PRO A 10 -3.62 -8.68 14.07
C PRO A 10 -4.19 -7.68 13.09
N GLY A 11 -3.30 -7.17 12.25
CA GLY A 11 -3.63 -6.67 10.93
C GLY A 11 -3.93 -5.19 10.92
N ASP A 12 -2.87 -4.40 10.92
CA ASP A 12 -2.81 -3.18 10.12
C ASP A 12 -3.40 -3.47 8.73
N ALA A 13 -4.71 -3.24 8.59
CA ALA A 13 -5.19 -2.56 7.42
C ALA A 13 -4.50 -1.19 7.48
N GLU A 14 -3.23 -1.15 7.07
CA GLU A 14 -2.53 0.07 6.72
C GLU A 14 -3.52 0.79 5.82
N ALA A 15 -4.13 1.85 6.37
CA ALA A 15 -5.29 2.48 5.78
C ALA A 15 -4.88 2.79 4.36
N VAL A 16 -5.46 2.05 3.41
CA VAL A 16 -5.04 2.03 2.01
C VAL A 16 -5.19 3.46 1.50
N SER A 17 -4.09 4.20 1.59
CA SER A 17 -4.11 5.65 1.52
C SER A 17 -3.71 6.04 0.10
N PRO A 18 -4.33 7.08 -0.48
CA PRO A 18 -3.81 7.69 -1.71
C PRO A 18 -2.32 8.05 -1.62
N GLY A 19 -1.79 8.28 -0.41
CA GLY A 19 -0.36 8.47 -0.15
C GLY A 19 0.48 7.23 -0.49
N SER A 20 0.03 6.03 -0.12
CA SER A 20 0.73 4.76 -0.39
C SER A 20 0.78 4.47 -1.90
N VAL A 21 -0.28 4.79 -2.67
CA VAL A 21 -0.29 4.66 -4.15
C VAL A 21 0.79 5.51 -4.80
N ARG A 22 0.90 6.79 -4.38
CA ARG A 22 1.90 7.71 -4.94
C ARG A 22 3.31 7.26 -4.63
N GLN A 23 3.54 6.68 -3.44
CA GLN A 23 4.83 6.12 -3.08
C GLN A 23 5.18 4.90 -3.95
N LEU A 24 4.27 3.93 -4.08
CA LEU A 24 4.47 2.75 -4.93
C LEU A 24 4.83 3.13 -6.37
N ARG A 25 4.14 4.13 -6.95
CA ARG A 25 4.48 4.62 -8.30
C ARG A 25 5.85 5.29 -8.38
N ARG A 26 6.29 6.01 -7.34
CA ARG A 26 7.65 6.58 -7.30
C ARG A 26 8.70 5.49 -7.23
N GLU A 27 8.45 4.45 -6.44
CA GLU A 27 9.36 3.30 -6.33
C GLU A 27 9.41 2.49 -7.63
N ALA A 28 8.28 2.30 -8.32
CA ALA A 28 8.23 1.69 -9.64
C ALA A 28 9.05 2.49 -10.67
N ALA A 29 8.90 3.82 -10.68
CA ALA A 29 9.68 4.70 -11.56
C ALA A 29 11.19 4.63 -11.25
N LYS A 30 11.56 4.58 -9.96
CA LYS A 30 12.95 4.40 -9.52
C LYS A 30 13.51 3.06 -9.98
N ALA A 31 12.76 1.97 -9.82
CA ALA A 31 13.18 0.64 -10.27
C ALA A 31 13.40 0.60 -11.79
N ARG A 32 12.54 1.25 -12.59
CA ARG A 32 12.75 1.38 -14.04
C ARG A 32 14.02 2.15 -14.39
N SER A 33 14.25 3.29 -13.73
CA SER A 33 15.46 4.09 -13.93
C SER A 33 16.73 3.30 -13.53
N LEU A 34 16.68 2.49 -12.47
CA LEU A 34 17.78 1.59 -12.13
C LEU A 34 17.96 0.49 -13.17
N ALA A 35 16.87 -0.07 -13.72
CA ALA A 35 16.93 -1.09 -14.76
C ALA A 35 17.62 -0.58 -16.03
N GLU A 36 17.37 0.69 -16.42
CA GLU A 36 18.03 1.33 -17.57
C GLU A 36 19.55 1.47 -17.35
N ASN A 37 20.01 1.50 -16.11
CA ASN A 37 21.42 1.64 -15.73
C ASN A 37 22.03 0.33 -15.19
N ALA A 38 21.30 -0.80 -15.29
CA ALA A 38 21.77 -2.07 -14.77
C ALA A 38 22.98 -2.59 -15.56
N PHE A 39 23.97 -3.15 -14.86
CA PHE A 39 25.19 -3.65 -15.48
C PHE A 39 25.01 -5.03 -16.11
N THR A 40 23.98 -5.77 -15.69
CA THR A 40 23.68 -7.11 -16.18
C THR A 40 22.23 -7.23 -16.64
N GLU A 41 21.98 -8.14 -17.58
CA GLU A 41 20.64 -8.44 -18.06
C GLU A 41 19.74 -9.04 -16.98
N ASP A 42 20.31 -9.87 -16.09
CA ASP A 42 19.57 -10.46 -14.97
C ASP A 42 19.12 -9.38 -13.97
N GLU A 43 20.01 -8.44 -13.64
CA GLU A 43 19.68 -7.31 -12.78
C GLU A 43 18.63 -6.40 -13.43
N ARG A 44 18.79 -6.09 -14.73
CA ARG A 44 17.79 -5.33 -15.49
C ARG A 44 16.42 -6.00 -15.42
N ARG A 45 16.36 -7.31 -15.65
CA ARG A 45 15.11 -8.08 -15.64
C ARG A 45 14.48 -8.10 -14.26
N SER A 46 15.28 -8.35 -13.21
CA SER A 46 14.80 -8.30 -11.82
C SER A 46 14.22 -6.93 -11.47
N LEU A 47 14.86 -5.84 -11.88
CA LEU A 47 14.36 -4.48 -11.60
C LEU A 47 13.08 -4.15 -12.39
N GLN A 48 12.94 -4.66 -13.61
CA GLN A 48 11.71 -4.54 -14.39
C GLN A 48 10.54 -5.32 -13.77
N ASP A 49 10.82 -6.51 -13.23
CA ASP A 49 9.82 -7.31 -12.51
C ASP A 49 9.36 -6.59 -11.23
N VAL A 50 10.30 -6.00 -10.48
CA VAL A 50 9.99 -5.17 -9.31
C VAL A 50 9.11 -3.98 -9.69
N ALA A 51 9.48 -3.23 -10.73
CA ALA A 51 8.68 -2.09 -11.20
C ALA A 51 7.25 -2.51 -11.57
N THR A 52 7.11 -3.64 -12.27
CA THR A 52 5.82 -4.18 -12.70
C THR A 52 4.96 -4.60 -11.50
N SER A 53 5.57 -5.20 -10.48
CA SER A 53 4.86 -5.61 -9.27
C SER A 53 4.31 -4.39 -8.51
N LEU A 54 5.13 -3.36 -8.33
CA LEU A 54 4.74 -2.12 -7.64
C LEU A 54 3.60 -1.39 -8.36
N ASP A 55 3.63 -1.34 -9.69
CA ASP A 55 2.52 -0.76 -10.47
C ASP A 55 1.23 -1.56 -10.36
N ARG A 56 1.31 -2.90 -10.35
CA ARG A 56 0.13 -3.77 -10.14
C ARG A 56 -0.48 -3.53 -8.77
N GLU A 57 0.35 -3.43 -7.74
CA GLU A 57 -0.12 -3.16 -6.38
C GLU A 57 -0.77 -1.78 -6.26
N ALA A 58 -0.14 -0.74 -6.82
CA ALA A 58 -0.72 0.59 -6.89
C ALA A 58 -2.07 0.59 -7.61
N GLY A 59 -2.20 -0.16 -8.71
CA GLY A 59 -3.45 -0.32 -9.45
C GLY A 59 -4.53 -1.05 -8.66
N ALA A 60 -4.17 -2.13 -7.95
CA ALA A 60 -5.09 -2.87 -7.09
C ALA A 60 -5.63 -2.00 -5.95
N ILE A 61 -4.75 -1.19 -5.36
CA ILE A 61 -5.12 -0.22 -4.34
C ILE A 61 -6.05 0.87 -4.90
N GLU A 62 -5.71 1.48 -6.04
CA GLU A 62 -6.58 2.50 -6.66
C GLU A 62 -7.96 1.93 -7.01
N ALA A 63 -8.02 0.69 -7.51
CA ALA A 63 -9.28 0.00 -7.77
C ALA A 63 -10.07 -0.22 -6.47
N ALA A 64 -9.42 -0.68 -5.40
CA ALA A 64 -10.05 -0.86 -4.10
C ALA A 64 -10.56 0.46 -3.50
N LEU A 65 -9.84 1.58 -3.71
CA LEU A 65 -10.28 2.90 -3.26
C LEU A 65 -11.48 3.41 -4.06
N ARG A 66 -11.53 3.15 -5.37
CA ARG A 66 -12.69 3.53 -6.21
C ARG A 66 -13.94 2.72 -5.89
N LEU A 67 -13.79 1.46 -5.47
CA LEU A 67 -14.89 0.57 -5.10
C LEU A 67 -15.42 0.81 -3.68
N ARG A 68 -14.71 1.59 -2.85
CA ARG A 68 -15.25 2.06 -1.56
C ARG A 68 -16.00 3.37 -1.81
N PRO A 69 -17.35 3.37 -1.96
CA PRO A 69 -18.09 4.61 -1.77
C PRO A 69 -17.75 5.11 -0.37
N THR A 70 -17.54 6.42 -0.23
CA THR A 70 -17.26 7.13 1.02
C THR A 70 -18.25 6.76 2.12
N THR A 71 -18.02 5.65 2.83
CA THR A 71 -18.59 5.42 4.15
C THR A 71 -17.69 6.10 5.18
N ILE A 72 -17.47 7.40 5.00
CA ILE A 72 -17.19 8.31 6.11
C ILE A 72 -18.34 9.32 6.14
N SER A 73 -19.53 8.77 6.28
CA SER A 73 -20.69 9.45 6.86
C SER A 73 -21.25 8.51 7.91
N HIS A 74 -20.49 8.30 9.00
CA HIS A 74 -21.12 7.93 10.26
C HIS A 74 -21.31 9.23 11.05
N VAL A 75 -22.42 9.89 10.73
CA VAL A 75 -23.09 10.73 11.71
C VAL A 75 -23.44 9.81 12.88
N ASP A 76 -22.90 10.08 14.07
CA ASP A 76 -23.74 10.02 15.26
C ASP A 76 -23.43 11.22 16.15
N ARG A 77 -24.05 12.33 15.74
CA ARG A 77 -24.44 13.42 16.62
C ARG A 77 -25.65 12.91 17.40
N ARG A 78 -25.45 12.28 18.56
CA ARG A 78 -26.39 12.28 19.72
C ARG A 78 -25.85 11.44 20.88
N GLN A 79 -26.32 11.81 22.07
CA GLN A 79 -26.06 11.20 23.38
C GLN A 79 -24.69 11.58 23.98
N GLN A 80 -24.66 12.61 24.83
CA GLN A 80 -24.50 12.53 26.31
C GLN A 80 -24.90 13.94 26.82
N ILE A 81 -26.18 14.15 27.14
CA ILE A 81 -26.75 14.25 28.50
C ILE A 81 -25.89 15.12 29.42
#